data_AF-A0A957Z7F4-F1
#
_entry.id   AF-A0A957Z7F4-F1
#
_cell.length_a   1.000
_cell.length_b   1.000
_cell.length_c   1.000
_cell.angle_alpha   90.00
_cell.angle_beta   90.00
_cell.angle_gamma   90.00
#
_symmetry.space_group_name_H-M   'P 1'
#
loop_
_entity.id
_entity.type
_entity.pdbx_description
1 polymer ?
#
loop_
_entity_poly.entity_id
_entity_poly.type
_entity_poly.pdbx_seq_one_letter_code
_entity_poly.pdbx_strand_id
1 'polypeptide(L)'
;IAQKLTNTSGETKQWGYQANGNWFRDIHWIRGSGAQEFDTLIDPKTSQFNQQPIVDIVQLVASDFYHSMGISPSPADLDAGSGGIEAGQSAMKYEGAWWFPRMVTPEMRDSGTAVDFDVVLMPKQQDENRPHRGWAEGVVMFSTAPTEPAWDLIKFMSGEEGQKIFSAISGRIPNNVDLIDTFWAPTVKENHGLSNTQAFITAFSNGVADVISGLPRTQYWNEVVKPVGWDPLIAGSASAADVLPAVDAGVQKLLDDYWASVS
;
A
#
# COMPACT_ATOMS: atom_id res chain seq x y z
N ILE A 1 -7.36 -19.94 -0.23
CA ILE A 1 -8.64 -19.32 0.23
C ILE A 1 -9.20 -18.38 -0.82
N ALA A 2 -8.43 -17.39 -1.30
CA ALA A 2 -8.88 -16.45 -2.35
C ALA A 2 -9.47 -17.13 -3.60
N GLN A 3 -8.91 -18.26 -4.05
CA GLN A 3 -9.49 -19.06 -5.15
C GLN A 3 -10.95 -19.50 -4.89
N LYS A 4 -11.30 -19.83 -3.64
CA LYS A 4 -12.68 -20.22 -3.28
C LYS A 4 -13.65 -19.04 -3.28
N LEU A 5 -13.13 -17.81 -3.21
CA LEU A 5 -13.88 -16.56 -3.25
C LEU A 5 -13.96 -15.98 -4.67
N THR A 6 -13.25 -16.59 -5.62
CA THR A 6 -13.16 -16.13 -7.01
C THR A 6 -14.19 -16.86 -7.86
N ASN A 7 -15.01 -16.10 -8.58
CA ASN A 7 -15.89 -16.61 -9.62
C ASN A 7 -15.99 -15.59 -10.76
N THR A 8 -15.29 -15.86 -11.86
CA THR A 8 -15.23 -15.01 -13.05
C THR A 8 -16.03 -15.55 -14.23
N SER A 9 -16.83 -16.61 -14.00
CA SER A 9 -17.57 -17.32 -15.07
C SER A 9 -18.93 -16.70 -15.44
N GLY A 10 -19.44 -15.77 -14.62
CA GLY A 10 -20.74 -15.11 -14.84
C GLY A 10 -20.60 -13.67 -15.36
N GLU A 11 -21.75 -13.03 -15.60
CA GLU A 11 -21.83 -11.62 -16.01
C GLU A 11 -21.26 -10.68 -14.94
N THR A 12 -21.50 -10.98 -13.67
CA THR A 12 -20.87 -10.31 -12.54
C THR A 12 -19.68 -11.12 -12.07
N LYS A 13 -18.48 -10.69 -12.46
CA LYS A 13 -17.22 -11.28 -11.99
C LYS A 13 -16.97 -10.92 -10.53
N GLN A 14 -16.41 -11.87 -9.79
CA GLN A 14 -16.01 -11.76 -8.40
C GLN A 14 -14.60 -12.31 -8.23
N TRP A 15 -13.75 -11.59 -7.50
CA TRP A 15 -12.36 -11.95 -7.26
C TRP A 15 -12.09 -12.13 -5.77
N GLY A 16 -11.16 -13.04 -5.47
CA GLY A 16 -10.77 -13.30 -4.09
C GLY A 16 -9.90 -12.18 -3.51
N TYR A 17 -9.14 -11.46 -4.32
CA TYR A 17 -8.20 -10.44 -3.85
C TYR A 17 -7.97 -9.36 -4.92
N GLN A 18 -7.84 -8.09 -4.52
CA GLN A 18 -7.41 -7.02 -5.40
C GLN A 18 -5.97 -6.62 -5.07
N ALA A 19 -5.01 -7.12 -5.84
CA ALA A 19 -3.62 -6.68 -5.75
C ALA A 19 -3.49 -5.18 -6.05
N ASN A 20 -2.51 -4.50 -5.42
CA ASN A 20 -2.27 -3.07 -5.72
C ASN A 20 -1.53 -2.89 -7.04
N GLY A 21 -0.72 -3.88 -7.46
CA GLY A 21 0.04 -3.82 -8.70
C GLY A 21 1.19 -2.81 -8.63
N ASN A 22 1.68 -2.53 -7.43
CA ASN A 22 2.73 -1.54 -7.21
C ASN A 22 3.67 -2.00 -6.11
N TRP A 23 4.97 -2.07 -6.43
CA TRP A 23 6.04 -2.52 -5.56
C TRP A 23 5.92 -1.99 -4.12
N PHE A 24 5.86 -0.67 -3.93
CA PHE A 24 5.85 -0.09 -2.59
C PHE A 24 4.51 -0.22 -1.85
N ARG A 25 3.45 -0.58 -2.57
CA ARG A 25 2.11 -0.83 -2.00
C ARG A 25 1.95 -2.29 -1.61
N ASP A 26 2.69 -3.17 -2.26
CA ASP A 26 2.69 -4.62 -2.03
C ASP A 26 3.88 -5.05 -1.14
N ILE A 27 4.58 -4.09 -0.51
CA ILE A 27 5.80 -4.33 0.28
C ILE A 27 5.63 -5.33 1.44
N HIS A 28 4.44 -5.46 2.02
CA HIS A 28 4.17 -6.51 3.02
C HIS A 28 4.53 -7.90 2.47
N TRP A 29 4.23 -8.15 1.19
CA TRP A 29 4.54 -9.43 0.56
C TRP A 29 6.05 -9.68 0.54
N ILE A 30 6.82 -8.69 0.08
CA ILE A 30 8.28 -8.79 0.03
C ILE A 30 8.87 -8.93 1.43
N ARG A 31 8.53 -8.04 2.36
CA ARG A 31 9.10 -8.03 3.71
C ARG A 31 8.66 -9.23 4.54
N GLY A 32 7.45 -9.75 4.29
CA GLY A 32 6.97 -10.99 4.89
C GLY A 32 7.82 -12.21 4.51
N SER A 33 8.59 -12.15 3.42
CA SER A 33 9.56 -13.20 3.07
C SER A 33 10.86 -13.15 3.90
N GLY A 34 11.00 -12.17 4.79
CA GLY A 34 12.26 -11.92 5.51
C GLY A 34 13.37 -11.31 4.62
N ALA A 35 13.09 -11.08 3.33
CA ALA A 35 13.97 -10.37 2.42
C ALA A 35 13.58 -8.89 2.27
N GLN A 36 14.43 -8.16 1.58
CA GLN A 36 14.47 -6.70 1.57
C GLN A 36 15.16 -6.24 0.26
N GLU A 37 14.65 -5.21 -0.39
CA GLU A 37 15.05 -4.81 -1.75
C GLU A 37 16.36 -4.00 -1.82
N PHE A 38 16.91 -3.60 -0.68
CA PHE A 38 18.12 -2.78 -0.56
C PHE A 38 18.97 -3.23 0.63
N ASP A 39 20.27 -2.97 0.65
CA ASP A 39 21.14 -3.30 1.80
C ASP A 39 20.71 -2.65 3.13
N THR A 40 20.21 -1.42 3.07
CA THR A 40 19.66 -0.69 4.21
C THR A 40 18.43 0.11 3.79
N LEU A 41 17.53 0.41 4.74
CA LEU A 41 16.37 1.26 4.47
C LEU A 41 16.75 2.73 4.31
N ILE A 42 17.77 3.19 5.04
CA ILE A 42 18.21 4.59 5.03
C ILE A 42 19.48 4.68 4.21
N ASP A 43 19.43 5.51 3.16
CA ASP A 43 20.53 5.81 2.24
C ASP A 43 21.22 4.53 1.72
N PRO A 44 20.47 3.65 1.03
CA PRO A 44 21.01 2.42 0.48
C PRO A 44 22.13 2.66 -0.52
N LYS A 45 23.05 1.71 -0.58
CA LYS A 45 24.15 1.70 -1.56
C LYS A 45 24.10 0.48 -2.47
N THR A 46 23.34 -0.53 -2.08
CA THR A 46 23.26 -1.79 -2.81
C THR A 46 21.81 -2.14 -3.08
N SER A 47 21.49 -2.39 -4.35
CA SER A 47 20.23 -3.01 -4.75
C SER A 47 20.25 -4.49 -4.44
N GLN A 48 19.10 -5.04 -4.02
CA GLN A 48 18.95 -6.46 -3.75
C GLN A 48 17.60 -7.01 -4.25
N PHE A 49 17.05 -6.48 -5.34
CA PHE A 49 15.80 -6.95 -5.94
C PHE A 49 15.89 -8.38 -6.49
N ASN A 50 17.09 -8.84 -6.88
CA ASN A 50 17.30 -10.17 -7.46
C ASN A 50 17.65 -11.27 -6.43
N GLN A 51 17.09 -11.19 -5.23
CA GLN A 51 17.19 -12.26 -4.24
C GLN A 51 16.07 -13.28 -4.46
N GLN A 52 16.36 -14.58 -4.31
CA GLN A 52 15.38 -15.64 -4.57
C GLN A 52 14.04 -15.46 -3.81
N PRO A 53 14.01 -15.10 -2.50
CA PRO A 53 12.74 -14.88 -1.81
C PRO A 53 11.90 -13.74 -2.42
N ILE A 54 12.56 -12.70 -2.96
CA ILE A 54 11.89 -11.59 -3.63
C ILE A 54 11.39 -12.04 -5.01
N VAL A 55 12.19 -12.80 -5.75
CA VAL A 55 11.79 -13.38 -7.03
C VAL A 55 10.53 -14.22 -6.88
N ASP A 56 10.51 -15.11 -5.89
CA ASP A 56 9.38 -16.01 -5.66
C ASP A 56 8.10 -15.24 -5.29
N ILE A 57 8.20 -14.28 -4.37
CA ILE A 57 7.01 -13.56 -3.91
C ILE A 57 6.50 -12.56 -4.93
N VAL A 58 7.40 -11.91 -5.70
CA VAL A 58 7.01 -11.00 -6.78
C VAL A 58 6.36 -11.77 -7.92
N GLN A 59 6.87 -12.95 -8.29
CA GLN A 59 6.20 -13.83 -9.26
C GLN A 59 4.76 -14.12 -8.83
N LEU A 60 4.58 -14.45 -7.54
CA LEU A 60 3.27 -14.76 -6.99
C LEU A 60 2.30 -13.56 -7.08
N VAL A 61 2.71 -12.41 -6.56
CA VAL A 61 1.78 -11.27 -6.37
C VAL A 61 1.62 -10.36 -7.57
N ALA A 62 2.67 -10.24 -8.41
CA ALA A 62 2.68 -9.35 -9.58
C ALA A 62 2.35 -10.08 -10.90
N SER A 63 2.30 -11.41 -10.91
CA SER A 63 1.93 -12.21 -12.09
C SER A 63 0.89 -13.28 -11.76
N ASP A 64 1.19 -14.23 -10.88
CA ASP A 64 0.37 -15.43 -10.72
C ASP A 64 -1.03 -15.14 -10.20
N PHE A 65 -1.18 -14.14 -9.33
CA PHE A 65 -2.47 -13.66 -8.85
C PHE A 65 -3.42 -13.28 -9.99
N TYR A 66 -2.91 -12.71 -11.07
CA TYR A 66 -3.69 -12.31 -12.25
C TYR A 66 -3.88 -13.47 -13.23
N HIS A 67 -2.84 -14.25 -13.48
CA HIS A 67 -2.79 -15.18 -14.62
C HIS A 67 -3.04 -16.62 -14.22
N SER A 68 -2.11 -17.24 -13.48
CA SER A 68 -2.15 -18.67 -13.20
C SER A 68 -3.16 -19.03 -12.12
N MET A 69 -3.35 -18.15 -11.13
CA MET A 69 -4.33 -18.31 -10.06
C MET A 69 -5.67 -17.65 -10.40
N GLY A 70 -5.67 -16.59 -11.21
CA GLY A 70 -6.87 -15.85 -11.63
C GLY A 70 -7.67 -15.25 -10.47
N ILE A 71 -7.04 -15.02 -9.31
CA ILE A 71 -7.71 -14.57 -8.09
C ILE A 71 -7.80 -13.05 -7.97
N SER A 72 -7.10 -12.32 -8.84
CA SER A 72 -7.09 -10.86 -8.89
C SER A 72 -7.58 -10.34 -10.25
N PRO A 73 -8.32 -9.21 -10.27
CA PRO A 73 -8.69 -8.55 -11.51
C PRO A 73 -7.43 -8.02 -12.20
N SER A 74 -7.37 -8.15 -13.52
CA SER A 74 -6.28 -7.51 -14.29
C SER A 74 -6.44 -5.98 -14.27
N PRO A 75 -5.39 -5.21 -14.58
CA PRO A 75 -5.54 -3.76 -14.76
C PRO A 75 -6.61 -3.40 -15.81
N ALA A 76 -6.75 -4.21 -16.87
CA ALA A 76 -7.79 -4.00 -17.88
C ALA A 76 -9.21 -4.21 -17.32
N ASP A 77 -9.40 -5.17 -16.40
CA ASP A 77 -10.69 -5.33 -15.71
C ASP A 77 -10.99 -4.08 -14.85
N LEU A 78 -9.99 -3.57 -14.12
CA LEU A 78 -10.13 -2.37 -13.27
C LEU A 78 -10.41 -1.11 -14.10
N ASP A 79 -9.70 -0.91 -15.22
CA ASP A 79 -9.91 0.21 -16.14
C ASP A 79 -11.30 0.17 -16.79
N ALA A 80 -11.85 -1.03 -17.00
CA ALA A 80 -13.23 -1.23 -17.45
C ALA A 80 -14.27 -1.05 -16.34
N GLY A 81 -13.86 -0.67 -15.12
CA GLY A 81 -14.73 -0.46 -13.97
C GLY A 81 -15.17 -1.75 -13.27
N SER A 82 -14.41 -2.84 -13.42
CA SER A 82 -14.71 -4.15 -12.81
C SER A 82 -13.63 -4.61 -11.82
N GLY A 83 -14.01 -5.35 -10.79
CA GLY A 83 -13.09 -5.98 -9.84
C GLY A 83 -12.63 -5.08 -8.70
N GLY A 84 -13.08 -3.82 -8.64
CA GLY A 84 -12.81 -2.93 -7.53
C GLY A 84 -13.41 -3.45 -6.22
N ILE A 85 -12.65 -3.37 -5.14
CA ILE A 85 -13.14 -3.68 -3.79
C ILE A 85 -14.27 -2.72 -3.38
N GLU A 86 -14.18 -1.46 -3.80
CA GLU A 86 -15.19 -0.42 -3.59
C GLU A 86 -16.53 -0.72 -4.26
N ALA A 87 -16.54 -1.58 -5.27
CA ALA A 87 -17.76 -2.07 -5.93
C ALA A 87 -18.25 -3.41 -5.36
N GLY A 88 -17.59 -3.94 -4.32
CA GLY A 88 -17.90 -5.26 -3.77
C GLY A 88 -17.57 -6.42 -4.72
N GLN A 89 -16.65 -6.20 -5.68
CA GLN A 89 -16.26 -7.21 -6.68
C GLN A 89 -14.94 -7.91 -6.36
N SER A 90 -14.23 -7.44 -5.33
CA SER A 90 -13.08 -8.13 -4.75
C SER A 90 -13.32 -8.33 -3.26
N ALA A 91 -13.10 -9.55 -2.76
CA ALA A 91 -13.37 -9.88 -1.36
C ALA A 91 -12.35 -9.26 -0.38
N MET A 92 -11.12 -9.01 -0.83
CA MET A 92 -10.02 -8.56 0.02
C MET A 92 -9.08 -7.62 -0.74
N LYS A 93 -8.47 -6.67 -0.03
CA LYS A 93 -7.42 -5.79 -0.55
C LYS A 93 -6.47 -5.42 0.60
N TYR A 94 -5.17 -5.34 0.32
CA TYR A 94 -4.24 -4.76 1.29
C TYR A 94 -4.35 -3.23 1.24
N GLU A 95 -4.99 -2.63 2.25
CA GLU A 95 -5.12 -1.18 2.35
C GLU A 95 -5.13 -0.55 3.74
N GLY A 96 -4.91 0.76 3.76
CA GLY A 96 -5.00 1.62 4.94
C GLY A 96 -6.35 2.32 5.13
N ALA A 97 -6.49 2.99 6.28
CA ALA A 97 -7.74 3.64 6.68
C ALA A 97 -8.18 4.79 5.76
N TRP A 98 -7.27 5.35 4.96
CA TRP A 98 -7.61 6.35 3.93
C TRP A 98 -8.52 5.81 2.81
N TRP A 99 -8.73 4.48 2.74
CA TRP A 99 -9.60 3.87 1.75
C TRP A 99 -11.08 3.84 2.17
N PHE A 100 -11.41 4.06 3.45
CA PHE A 100 -12.78 3.94 3.95
C PHE A 100 -13.79 4.81 3.21
N PRO A 101 -13.50 6.08 2.86
CA PRO A 101 -14.46 6.91 2.13
C PRO A 101 -14.80 6.41 0.72
N ARG A 102 -14.02 5.45 0.18
CA ARG A 102 -14.34 4.78 -1.10
C ARG A 102 -15.29 3.60 -0.91
N MET A 103 -15.36 3.05 0.30
CA MET A 103 -16.11 1.85 0.63
C MET A 103 -17.46 2.20 1.27
N VAL A 104 -17.44 3.14 2.21
CA VAL A 104 -18.57 3.45 3.07
C VAL A 104 -18.56 4.94 3.43
N THR A 105 -19.63 5.62 3.06
CA THR A 105 -20.02 6.95 3.54
C THR A 105 -21.49 6.91 3.98
N PRO A 106 -21.99 7.90 4.74
CA PRO A 106 -23.42 8.00 5.06
C PRO A 106 -24.30 7.98 3.80
N GLU A 107 -23.93 8.73 2.76
CA GLU A 107 -24.63 8.76 1.47
C GLU A 107 -24.65 7.38 0.78
N MET A 108 -23.54 6.64 0.82
CA MET A 108 -23.48 5.28 0.28
C MET A 108 -24.34 4.29 1.08
N ARG A 109 -24.44 4.46 2.41
CA ARG A 109 -25.33 3.65 3.24
C ARG A 109 -26.79 3.94 2.91
N ASP A 110 -27.15 5.22 2.80
CA ASP A 110 -28.52 5.65 2.49
C ASP A 110 -28.97 5.19 1.09
N SER A 111 -28.05 5.19 0.12
CA SER A 111 -28.31 4.71 -1.25
C SER A 111 -28.15 3.20 -1.43
N GLY A 112 -27.72 2.47 -0.40
CA GLY A 112 -27.52 1.01 -0.45
C GLY A 112 -26.31 0.57 -1.30
N THR A 113 -25.38 1.47 -1.60
CA THR A 113 -24.16 1.17 -2.38
C THR A 113 -22.91 1.01 -1.52
N ALA A 114 -23.04 1.18 -0.20
CA ALA A 114 -21.94 0.95 0.74
C ALA A 114 -21.51 -0.53 0.72
N VAL A 115 -20.21 -0.76 0.75
CA VAL A 115 -19.63 -2.10 0.88
C VAL A 115 -19.19 -2.27 2.33
N ASP A 116 -19.92 -3.06 3.11
CA ASP A 116 -19.51 -3.38 4.48
C ASP A 116 -18.21 -4.20 4.48
N PHE A 117 -17.30 -3.84 5.38
CA PHE A 117 -15.98 -4.46 5.49
C PHE A 117 -15.51 -4.49 6.94
N ASP A 118 -14.55 -5.36 7.22
CA ASP A 118 -13.72 -5.28 8.42
C ASP A 118 -12.25 -5.44 8.02
N VAL A 119 -11.34 -5.20 8.95
CA VAL A 119 -9.92 -5.29 8.70
C VAL A 119 -9.25 -6.36 9.54
N VAL A 120 -8.20 -6.93 8.98
CA VAL A 120 -7.34 -7.88 9.66
C VAL A 120 -5.90 -7.57 9.30
N LEU A 121 -4.97 -8.07 10.11
CA LEU A 121 -3.57 -8.10 9.72
C LEU A 121 -3.42 -8.95 8.45
N MET A 122 -2.45 -8.58 7.62
CA MET A 122 -2.06 -9.38 6.47
C MET A 122 -1.64 -10.80 6.91
N PRO A 123 -1.68 -11.79 6.00
CA PRO A 123 -1.31 -13.16 6.33
C PRO A 123 0.08 -13.27 6.95
N LYS A 124 0.27 -14.25 7.83
CA LYS A 124 1.62 -14.64 8.26
C LYS A 124 2.38 -15.21 7.05
N GLN A 125 3.66 -14.88 6.98
CA GLN A 125 4.60 -15.46 6.03
C GLN A 125 5.80 -15.99 6.82
N GLN A 126 7.02 -15.82 6.33
CA GLN A 126 8.24 -16.25 7.01
C GLN A 126 8.56 -15.32 8.20
N ASP A 127 8.21 -14.04 8.10
CA ASP A 127 8.24 -13.11 9.24
C ASP A 127 6.93 -13.18 10.06
N GLU A 128 7.03 -13.72 11.28
CA GLU A 128 5.93 -13.85 12.23
C GLU A 128 5.38 -12.49 12.71
N ASN A 129 6.17 -11.42 12.61
CA ASN A 129 5.76 -10.07 12.98
C ASN A 129 4.86 -9.43 11.91
N ARG A 130 4.72 -10.04 10.73
CA ARG A 130 3.87 -9.52 9.62
C ARG A 130 4.21 -8.05 9.31
N PRO A 131 5.40 -7.73 8.79
CA PRO A 131 5.80 -6.35 8.53
C PRO A 131 4.81 -5.67 7.58
N HIS A 132 4.30 -4.50 7.97
CA HIS A 132 3.36 -3.72 7.16
C HIS A 132 4.03 -2.47 6.63
N ARG A 133 3.50 -1.89 5.55
CA ARG A 133 3.93 -0.56 5.12
C ARG A 133 3.65 0.48 6.20
N GLY A 134 4.71 1.04 6.78
CA GLY A 134 4.68 2.23 7.62
C GLY A 134 4.93 3.47 6.75
N TRP A 135 3.98 4.39 6.71
CA TRP A 135 4.10 5.63 5.93
C TRP A 135 3.64 6.81 6.77
N ALA A 136 4.43 7.88 6.77
CA ALA A 136 4.13 9.14 7.42
C ALA A 136 4.48 10.29 6.46
N GLU A 137 3.73 11.39 6.57
CA GLU A 137 3.93 12.59 5.77
C GLU A 137 4.17 13.78 6.69
N GLY A 138 5.14 14.63 6.33
CA GLY A 138 5.40 15.89 7.01
C GLY A 138 4.66 17.05 6.35
N VAL A 139 4.33 18.09 7.12
CA VAL A 139 3.90 19.38 6.58
C VAL A 139 5.14 20.24 6.34
N VAL A 140 5.40 20.59 5.09
CA VAL A 140 6.59 21.39 4.71
C VAL A 140 6.18 22.84 4.46
N MET A 141 6.92 23.77 5.06
CA MET A 141 6.76 25.21 4.87
C MET A 141 7.95 25.75 4.06
N PHE A 142 7.68 26.52 3.01
CA PHE A 142 8.74 27.22 2.27
C PHE A 142 9.38 28.32 3.11
N SER A 143 10.67 28.56 2.92
CA SER A 143 11.40 29.63 3.62
C SER A 143 10.86 31.03 3.35
N THR A 144 10.11 31.22 2.26
CA THR A 144 9.49 32.49 1.89
C THR A 144 8.03 32.63 2.34
N ALA A 145 7.46 31.62 3.01
CA ALA A 145 6.10 31.69 3.52
C ALA A 145 6.03 32.64 4.72
N PRO A 146 4.89 33.34 4.93
CA PRO A 146 4.65 34.06 6.18
C PRO A 146 4.69 33.08 7.37
N THR A 147 5.75 33.16 8.17
CA THR A 147 6.07 32.19 9.22
C THR A 147 4.93 32.02 10.23
N GLU A 148 4.36 33.10 10.74
CA GLU A 148 3.32 33.03 11.78
C GLU A 148 2.02 32.37 11.29
N PRO A 149 1.37 32.83 10.19
CA PRO A 149 0.16 32.15 9.68
C PRO A 149 0.39 30.69 9.29
N ALA A 150 1.57 30.38 8.75
CA ALA A 150 1.92 29.00 8.40
C ALA A 150 2.07 28.12 9.64
N TRP A 151 2.70 28.63 10.71
CA TRP A 151 2.76 27.93 11.99
C TRP A 151 1.39 27.77 12.64
N ASP A 152 0.51 28.76 12.55
CA ASP A 152 -0.84 28.64 13.10
C ASP A 152 -1.66 27.54 12.40
N LEU A 153 -1.53 27.42 11.07
CA LEU A 153 -2.13 26.30 10.35
C LEU A 153 -1.51 24.96 10.75
N ILE A 154 -0.18 24.86 10.87
CA ILE A 154 0.50 23.63 11.30
C ILE A 154 0.07 23.21 12.72
N LYS A 155 -0.06 24.17 13.64
CA LYS A 155 -0.57 23.92 15.01
C LYS A 155 -2.01 23.43 14.98
N PHE A 156 -2.86 24.00 14.12
CA PHE A 156 -4.23 23.53 13.96
C PHE A 156 -4.27 22.10 13.41
N MET A 157 -3.55 21.82 12.32
CA MET A 157 -3.50 20.49 11.69
C MET A 157 -2.95 19.41 12.63
N SER A 158 -1.94 19.74 13.43
CA SER A 158 -1.32 18.82 14.39
C SER A 158 -2.02 18.81 15.76
N GLY A 159 -2.90 19.77 16.03
CA GLY A 159 -3.70 19.84 17.24
C GLY A 159 -4.87 18.87 17.25
N GLU A 160 -5.45 18.66 18.44
CA GLU A 160 -6.56 17.71 18.63
C GLU A 160 -7.75 18.00 17.71
N GLU A 161 -8.16 19.26 17.58
CA GLU A 161 -9.31 19.65 16.75
C GLU A 161 -9.08 19.31 15.27
N GLY A 162 -7.96 19.75 14.69
CA GLY A 162 -7.65 19.49 13.28
C GLY A 162 -7.49 18.01 12.99
N GLN A 163 -6.87 17.25 13.90
CA GLN A 163 -6.77 15.80 13.77
C GLN A 163 -8.13 15.10 13.82
N LYS A 164 -9.04 15.50 14.72
CA LYS A 164 -10.40 14.94 14.77
C LYS A 164 -11.17 15.21 13.49
N ILE A 165 -11.12 16.44 12.98
CA ILE A 165 -11.77 16.82 11.71
C ILE A 165 -11.22 15.97 10.56
N PHE A 166 -9.90 15.90 10.42
CA PHE A 166 -9.26 15.18 9.32
C PHE A 166 -9.53 13.66 9.36
N SER A 167 -9.51 13.08 10.57
CA SER A 167 -9.78 11.66 10.78
C SER A 167 -11.25 11.31 10.48
N ALA A 168 -12.19 12.15 10.90
CA ALA A 168 -13.62 11.95 10.64
C ALA A 168 -13.97 12.00 9.14
N ILE A 169 -13.29 12.86 8.38
CA ILE A 169 -13.51 13.00 6.93
C ILE A 169 -12.85 11.85 6.16
N SER A 170 -11.61 11.51 6.51
CA SER A 170 -10.79 10.64 5.67
C SER A 170 -10.66 9.20 6.15
N GLY A 171 -11.14 8.88 7.36
CA GLY A 171 -10.91 7.61 8.03
C GLY A 171 -9.50 7.43 8.60
N ARG A 172 -8.55 8.32 8.27
CA ARG A 172 -7.16 8.23 8.74
C ARG A 172 -7.06 8.23 10.26
N ILE A 173 -6.05 7.51 10.76
CA ILE A 173 -5.75 7.40 12.18
C ILE A 173 -5.13 8.72 12.65
N PRO A 174 -5.56 9.30 13.78
CA PRO A 174 -4.95 10.49 14.33
C PRO A 174 -3.49 10.23 14.72
N ASN A 175 -2.63 11.24 14.58
CA ASN A 175 -1.24 11.20 15.02
C ASN A 175 -1.10 11.22 16.55
N ASN A 176 -2.07 11.81 17.26
CA ASN A 176 -2.13 11.72 18.72
C ASN A 176 -2.70 10.36 19.11
N VAL A 177 -1.84 9.50 19.67
CA VAL A 177 -2.19 8.14 20.07
C VAL A 177 -3.30 8.09 21.12
N ASP A 178 -3.43 9.12 21.97
CA ASP A 178 -4.49 9.19 22.98
C ASP A 178 -5.88 9.32 22.35
N LEU A 179 -5.97 9.81 21.12
CA LEU A 179 -7.21 9.94 20.36
C LEU A 179 -7.64 8.63 19.69
N ILE A 180 -6.77 7.62 19.62
CA ILE A 180 -7.08 6.37 18.91
C ILE A 180 -8.26 5.67 19.58
N ASP A 181 -8.15 5.38 20.87
CA ASP A 181 -9.18 4.63 21.60
C ASP A 181 -10.32 5.53 22.07
N THR A 182 -10.03 6.80 22.37
CA THR A 182 -11.02 7.73 22.94
C THR A 182 -11.90 8.40 21.89
N PHE A 183 -11.46 8.45 20.62
CA PHE A 183 -12.16 9.13 19.55
C PHE A 183 -12.22 8.32 18.26
N TRP A 184 -11.08 7.93 17.69
CA TRP A 184 -11.02 7.38 16.33
C TRP A 184 -11.73 6.03 16.23
N ALA A 185 -11.41 5.08 17.10
CA ALA A 185 -12.01 3.74 17.07
C ALA A 185 -13.54 3.76 17.25
N PRO A 186 -14.11 4.51 18.23
CA PRO A 186 -15.56 4.71 18.30
C PRO A 186 -16.15 5.35 17.03
N THR A 187 -15.49 6.38 16.50
CA THR A 187 -15.96 7.13 15.32
C THR A 187 -16.02 6.25 14.07
N VAL A 188 -14.97 5.47 13.79
CA VAL A 188 -14.95 4.61 12.60
C VAL A 188 -15.86 3.39 12.75
N LYS A 189 -16.09 2.93 13.98
CA LYS A 189 -17.11 1.90 14.24
C LYS A 189 -18.50 2.42 13.92
N GLU A 190 -18.84 3.64 14.35
CA GLU A 190 -20.12 4.27 14.08
C GLU A 190 -20.32 4.58 12.60
N ASN A 191 -19.33 5.23 11.97
CA ASN A 191 -19.47 5.74 10.60
C ASN A 191 -19.26 4.66 9.53
N HIS A 192 -18.35 3.70 9.78
CA HIS A 192 -17.94 2.72 8.77
C HIS A 192 -18.31 1.28 9.15
N GLY A 193 -18.77 1.01 10.37
CA GLY A 193 -19.09 -0.35 10.82
C GLY A 193 -17.85 -1.19 11.19
N LEU A 194 -16.67 -0.56 11.28
CA LEU A 194 -15.41 -1.26 11.51
C LEU A 194 -15.30 -1.75 12.95
N SER A 195 -15.11 -3.05 13.14
CA SER A 195 -15.08 -3.65 14.48
C SER A 195 -13.66 -3.93 14.98
N ASN A 196 -12.72 -4.23 14.08
CA ASN A 196 -11.36 -4.64 14.43
C ASN A 196 -10.31 -3.54 14.20
N THR A 197 -10.54 -2.35 14.76
CA THR A 197 -9.64 -1.19 14.66
C THR A 197 -8.21 -1.49 15.15
N GLN A 198 -8.06 -2.41 16.10
CA GLN A 198 -6.77 -2.82 16.65
C GLN A 198 -5.81 -3.38 15.59
N ALA A 199 -6.32 -3.98 14.50
CA ALA A 199 -5.48 -4.48 13.43
C ALA A 199 -4.64 -3.38 12.78
N PHE A 200 -5.18 -2.16 12.66
CA PHE A 200 -4.41 -1.02 12.15
C PHE A 200 -3.31 -0.58 13.09
N ILE A 201 -3.58 -0.59 14.40
CA ILE A 201 -2.61 -0.17 15.40
C ILE A 201 -1.45 -1.17 15.44
N THR A 202 -1.76 -2.46 15.43
CA THR A 202 -0.73 -3.51 15.35
C THR A 202 0.05 -3.44 14.02
N ALA A 203 -0.62 -3.22 12.88
CA ALA A 203 0.07 -3.03 11.60
C ALA A 203 1.01 -1.83 11.63
N PHE A 204 0.60 -0.72 12.25
CA PHE A 204 1.44 0.48 12.38
C PHE A 204 2.66 0.24 13.27
N SER A 205 2.51 -0.47 14.39
CA SER A 205 3.64 -0.86 15.26
C SER A 205 4.66 -1.76 14.56
N ASN A 206 4.21 -2.54 13.57
CA ASN A 206 5.06 -3.39 12.73
C ASN A 206 5.42 -2.70 11.40
N GLY A 207 5.23 -1.39 11.33
CA GLY A 207 5.43 -0.57 10.15
C GLY A 207 6.89 -0.52 9.72
N VAL A 208 7.14 -0.78 8.44
CA VAL A 208 8.44 -0.63 7.79
C VAL A 208 8.32 0.35 6.61
N ALA A 209 9.31 1.21 6.46
CA ALA A 209 9.45 2.04 5.27
C ALA A 209 9.93 1.18 4.09
N ASP A 210 9.59 1.59 2.87
CA ASP A 210 10.09 0.96 1.65
C ASP A 210 11.56 1.29 1.39
N VAL A 211 11.87 2.58 1.22
CA VAL A 211 13.22 3.12 1.19
C VAL A 211 13.19 4.59 1.60
N ILE A 212 14.22 5.03 2.33
CA ILE A 212 14.48 6.41 2.70
C ILE A 212 15.82 6.76 2.05
N SER A 213 15.79 7.51 0.96
CA SER A 213 16.97 7.78 0.14
C SER A 213 16.89 9.19 -0.41
N GLY A 214 18.05 9.78 -0.76
CA GLY A 214 18.09 11.01 -1.54
C GLY A 214 17.52 10.89 -2.95
N LEU A 215 17.39 9.66 -3.49
CA LEU A 215 16.56 9.39 -4.66
C LEU A 215 15.11 9.14 -4.22
N PRO A 216 14.12 9.85 -4.80
CA PRO A 216 12.73 9.63 -4.45
C PRO A 216 12.28 8.26 -4.95
N ARG A 217 11.49 7.55 -4.13
CA ARG A 217 10.90 6.25 -4.47
C ARG A 217 10.25 6.20 -5.86
N THR A 218 9.58 7.30 -6.23
CA THR A 218 8.91 7.45 -7.53
C THR A 218 9.89 7.35 -8.69
N GLN A 219 11.15 7.73 -8.50
CA GLN A 219 12.18 7.60 -9.52
C GLN A 219 12.54 6.13 -9.74
N TYR A 220 12.86 5.37 -8.68
CA TYR A 220 13.07 3.91 -8.80
C TYR A 220 11.89 3.22 -9.48
N TRP A 221 10.66 3.56 -9.05
CA TRP A 221 9.43 3.00 -9.60
C TRP A 221 9.26 3.32 -11.09
N ASN A 222 9.29 4.60 -11.47
CA ASN A 222 8.95 5.02 -12.82
C ASN A 222 10.05 4.71 -13.84
N GLU A 223 11.32 4.79 -13.45
CA GLU A 223 12.45 4.66 -14.38
C GLU A 223 12.90 3.21 -14.56
N VAL A 224 12.76 2.36 -13.54
CA VAL A 224 13.28 0.98 -13.58
C VAL A 224 12.25 -0.05 -13.14
N VAL A 225 11.81 -0.03 -11.88
CA VAL A 225 11.06 -1.14 -11.27
C VAL A 225 9.75 -1.42 -12.00
N LYS A 226 9.02 -0.38 -12.41
CA LYS A 226 7.78 -0.52 -13.18
C LYS A 226 8.04 -0.96 -14.63
N PRO A 227 8.73 -0.19 -15.48
CA PRO A 227 8.83 -0.52 -16.90
C PRO A 227 9.61 -1.81 -17.18
N VAL A 228 10.61 -2.13 -16.37
CA VAL A 228 11.46 -3.33 -16.55
C VAL A 228 10.88 -4.54 -15.82
N GLY A 229 10.30 -4.35 -14.64
CA GLY A 229 9.80 -5.43 -13.79
C GLY A 229 8.29 -5.59 -13.82
N TRP A 230 7.56 -4.68 -13.18
CA TRP A 230 6.13 -4.85 -12.92
C TRP A 230 5.28 -4.86 -14.19
N ASP A 231 5.59 -4.04 -15.20
CA ASP A 231 4.81 -3.98 -16.44
C ASP A 231 4.84 -5.32 -17.20
N PRO A 232 6.01 -5.93 -17.47
CA PRO A 232 6.05 -7.27 -18.08
C PRO A 232 5.35 -8.36 -17.27
N LEU A 233 5.46 -8.33 -15.94
CA LEU A 233 4.84 -9.31 -15.02
C LEU A 233 3.32 -9.21 -15.05
N ILE A 234 2.80 -7.99 -14.90
CA ILE A 234 1.36 -7.73 -14.93
C ILE A 234 0.79 -8.07 -16.32
N ALA A 235 1.54 -7.80 -17.39
CA ALA A 235 1.16 -8.17 -18.75
C ALA A 235 1.26 -9.69 -19.02
N GLY A 236 1.85 -10.48 -18.13
CA GLY A 236 2.08 -11.92 -18.31
C GLY A 236 3.09 -12.23 -19.42
N SER A 237 3.97 -11.28 -19.75
CA SER A 237 4.92 -11.37 -20.85
C SER A 237 6.32 -11.84 -20.44
N ALA A 238 6.61 -11.88 -19.14
CA ALA A 238 7.86 -12.36 -18.57
C ALA A 238 7.65 -12.91 -17.16
N SER A 239 8.58 -13.73 -16.66
CA SER A 239 8.62 -14.16 -15.26
C SER A 239 9.46 -13.22 -14.39
N ALA A 240 9.27 -13.28 -13.07
CA ALA A 240 10.06 -12.48 -12.12
C ALA A 240 11.55 -12.82 -12.20
N ALA A 241 11.87 -14.10 -12.44
CA ALA A 241 13.24 -14.57 -12.62
C ALA A 241 13.90 -13.98 -13.87
N ASP A 242 13.12 -13.68 -14.91
CA ASP A 242 13.64 -13.06 -16.15
C ASP A 242 13.90 -11.56 -15.97
N VAL A 243 13.04 -10.86 -15.22
CA VAL A 243 13.06 -9.38 -15.16
C VAL A 243 13.81 -8.81 -13.97
N LEU A 244 13.77 -9.47 -12.80
CA LEU A 244 14.36 -8.92 -11.58
C LEU A 244 15.89 -8.79 -11.61
N PRO A 245 16.68 -9.62 -12.33
CA PRO A 245 18.10 -9.34 -12.54
C PRO A 245 18.34 -7.99 -13.24
N ALA A 246 17.48 -7.62 -14.21
CA ALA A 246 17.59 -6.35 -14.92
C ALA A 246 17.08 -5.18 -14.08
N VAL A 247 16.04 -5.38 -13.27
CA VAL A 247 15.58 -4.40 -12.28
C VAL A 247 16.69 -4.10 -11.26
N ASP A 248 17.30 -5.13 -10.69
CA ASP A 248 18.37 -5.02 -9.71
C ASP A 248 19.57 -4.23 -10.25
N ALA A 249 20.04 -4.58 -11.46
CA ALA A 249 21.11 -3.84 -12.12
C ALA A 249 20.74 -2.37 -12.44
N GLY A 250 19.50 -2.12 -12.86
CA GLY A 250 19.01 -0.77 -13.16
C GLY A 250 18.88 0.10 -11.90
N VAL A 251 18.38 -0.47 -10.81
CA VAL A 251 18.30 0.22 -9.51
C VAL A 251 19.70 0.45 -8.95
N GLN A 252 20.61 -0.52 -9.05
CA GLN A 252 22.01 -0.33 -8.65
C GLN A 252 22.64 0.84 -9.41
N LYS A 253 22.40 0.93 -10.71
CA LYS A 253 22.89 2.06 -11.51
C LYS A 253 22.36 3.40 -11.01
N LEU A 254 21.07 3.50 -10.68
CA LEU A 254 20.50 4.72 -10.11
C LEU A 254 21.20 5.10 -8.79
N LEU A 255 21.42 4.12 -7.91
CA LEU A 255 22.15 4.32 -6.66
C LEU A 255 23.58 4.80 -6.90
N ASP A 256 24.31 4.14 -7.79
CA ASP A 256 25.69 4.49 -8.12
C ASP A 256 25.81 5.92 -8.68
N ASP A 257 24.93 6.27 -9.62
CA ASP A 257 24.89 7.61 -10.22
C ASP A 257 24.59 8.69 -9.17
N TYR A 258 23.63 8.43 -8.27
CA TYR A 258 23.30 9.34 -7.17
C TYR A 258 24.49 9.53 -6.24
N TRP A 259 25.09 8.44 -5.75
CA TRP A 259 26.22 8.52 -4.83
C TRP A 259 27.44 9.17 -5.45
N ALA A 260 27.69 8.96 -6.75
CA ALA A 260 28.74 9.67 -7.47
C ALA A 260 28.47 11.19 -7.58
N SER A 261 27.20 11.62 -7.57
CA SER A 261 26.83 13.03 -7.69
C SER A 261 26.88 13.83 -6.37
N VAL A 262 26.83 13.14 -5.23
CA VAL A 262 26.81 13.77 -3.88
C VAL A 262 28.08 13.50 -3.07
N SER A 263 29.05 12.75 -3.63
CA SER A 263 30.36 12.46 -3.02
C SER A 263 31.39 13.55 -3.26
#